data_AF-A3F4V5-F1
#
_entry.id   AF-A3F4V5-F1
#
_cell.length_a   1.000
_cell.length_b   1.000
_cell.length_c   1.000
_cell.angle_alpha   90.00
_cell.angle_beta   90.00
_cell.angle_gamma   90.00
#
_symmetry.space_group_name_H-M   'P 1'
#
loop_
_entity.id
_entity.type
_entity.pdbx_description
1 polymer ?
#
loop_
_entity_poly.entity_id
_entity_poly.type
_entity_poly.pdbx_seq_one_letter_code
_entity_poly.pdbx_strand_id
1 'polypeptide(L)'
;EEGDFGDSGERGEEGPVGPTGPQGSPGPQGPKGVAGYAANGELGDVGDVGEQGEIGDTGEVGPPGLEGPPGDVGEKGQAGVEEGPRGPPGDQGEMGDVGEEGEKGEPGPPGDQGPPGPAGLPGPTNYSNVLFARHFQSDEGPFECPAGTRLLYDGYSYLMGGGVDYLHSMDLGTASSCMRRFNTHPMTVCESGSVCHINMRHERSYWLATLKPRSEEPLPIEELDGRISRCVVCEAPTHVFAFHSQVRSLTPCPSTWTELWTGVSLLLHTSG
;
A
#
# COMPACT_ATOMS: atom_id res chain seq x y z
N GLU A 1 -42.17 4.84 90.70
CA GLU A 1 -42.09 5.53 89.40
C GLU A 1 -41.46 4.58 88.42
N GLU A 2 -42.03 4.51 87.22
CA GLU A 2 -41.52 3.73 86.10
C GLU A 2 -40.24 4.43 85.61
N GLY A 3 -39.18 3.68 85.30
CA GLY A 3 -37.95 4.27 84.75
C GLY A 3 -38.24 4.81 83.36
N ASP A 4 -37.71 5.99 83.03
CA ASP A 4 -37.91 6.58 81.71
C ASP A 4 -37.24 5.70 80.63
N PHE A 5 -37.85 5.64 79.45
CA PHE A 5 -37.30 4.92 78.30
C PHE A 5 -35.97 5.55 77.89
N GLY A 6 -34.98 4.72 77.54
CA GLY A 6 -33.71 5.21 77.00
C GLY A 6 -33.90 5.99 75.71
N ASP A 7 -33.10 7.02 75.47
CA ASP A 7 -33.18 7.78 74.22
C ASP A 7 -32.91 6.87 73.01
N SER A 8 -33.51 7.17 71.86
CA SER A 8 -33.23 6.44 70.61
C SER A 8 -31.76 6.57 70.25
N GLY A 9 -31.16 5.48 69.73
CA GLY A 9 -29.80 5.51 69.21
C GLY A 9 -29.61 6.60 68.15
N GLU A 10 -28.41 7.17 68.09
CA GLU A 10 -28.07 8.19 67.09
C GLU A 10 -28.11 7.57 65.68
N ARG A 11 -28.34 8.40 64.66
CA ARG A 11 -28.26 7.95 63.26
C ARG A 11 -26.83 7.50 62.95
N GLY A 12 -26.71 6.37 62.25
CA GLY A 12 -25.44 5.90 61.69
C GLY A 12 -24.69 6.93 60.85
N GLU A 13 -23.37 6.81 60.79
CA GLU A 13 -22.51 7.69 59.98
C GLU A 13 -22.79 7.51 58.48
N GLU A 14 -22.49 8.51 57.65
CA GLU A 14 -22.62 8.39 56.20
C GLU A 14 -21.63 7.34 55.63
N GLY A 15 -22.07 6.57 54.64
CA GLY A 15 -21.21 5.61 53.96
C GLY A 15 -20.04 6.29 53.24
N PRO A 16 -18.86 5.62 53.13
CA PRO A 16 -17.74 6.19 52.39
C PRO A 16 -18.05 6.29 50.90
N VAL A 17 -17.40 7.22 50.19
CA VAL A 17 -17.48 7.32 48.73
C VAL A 17 -17.07 6.00 48.08
N GLY A 18 -17.83 5.58 47.07
CA GLY A 18 -17.53 4.37 46.29
C GLY A 18 -16.19 4.44 45.55
N PRO A 19 -15.64 3.30 45.12
CA PRO A 19 -14.36 3.26 44.43
C PRO A 19 -14.45 3.98 43.08
N THR A 20 -13.33 4.57 42.63
CA THR A 20 -13.21 5.10 41.27
C THR A 20 -13.55 4.01 40.24
N GLY A 21 -14.30 4.39 39.20
CA GLY A 21 -14.70 3.46 38.16
C GLY A 21 -13.54 2.92 37.31
N PRO A 22 -13.80 1.88 36.49
CA PRO A 22 -12.79 1.26 35.66
C PRO A 22 -12.28 2.22 34.58
N GLN A 23 -11.03 2.04 34.15
CA GLN A 23 -10.47 2.80 33.02
C GLN A 23 -11.32 2.61 31.76
N GLY A 24 -11.52 3.70 31.01
CA GLY A 24 -12.27 3.66 29.77
C GLY A 24 -11.61 2.82 28.66
N SER A 25 -12.37 2.51 27.62
CA SER A 25 -11.86 1.71 26.51
C SER A 25 -10.78 2.46 25.71
N PRO A 26 -9.75 1.77 25.18
CA PRO A 26 -8.74 2.38 24.34
C PRO A 26 -9.34 3.10 23.13
N GLY A 27 -8.67 4.16 22.68
CA GLY A 27 -9.11 4.94 21.53
C GLY A 27 -9.02 4.16 20.21
N PRO A 28 -9.75 4.61 19.18
CA PRO A 28 -9.73 3.97 17.86
C PRO A 28 -8.34 4.06 17.22
N GLN A 29 -8.02 3.10 16.34
CA GLN A 29 -6.80 3.17 15.54
C GLN A 29 -6.77 4.43 14.68
N GLY A 30 -5.60 5.06 14.58
CA GLY A 30 -5.43 6.26 13.76
C GLY A 30 -5.61 6.02 12.26
N PRO A 31 -5.80 7.10 11.48
CA PRO A 31 -5.99 7.01 10.04
C PRO A 31 -4.75 6.43 9.34
N LYS A 32 -4.98 5.75 8.21
CA LYS A 32 -3.92 5.17 7.37
C LYS A 32 -2.99 6.26 6.84
N GLY A 33 -1.69 5.97 6.82
CA GLY A 33 -0.68 6.90 6.31
C GLY A 33 -0.79 7.16 4.81
N VAL A 34 -0.20 8.27 4.37
CA VAL A 34 -0.20 8.70 2.97
C VAL A 34 0.64 7.74 2.13
N ALA A 35 0.22 7.47 0.88
CA ALA A 35 0.99 6.64 -0.04
C ALA A 35 2.32 7.32 -0.40
N GLY A 36 3.38 6.52 -0.59
CA GLY A 36 4.71 7.04 -0.94
C GLY A 36 4.74 7.72 -2.33
N TYR A 37 5.72 8.61 -2.56
CA TYR A 37 5.87 9.33 -3.84
C TYR A 37 7.16 8.94 -4.60
N ALA A 38 6.95 8.40 -5.81
CA ALA A 38 7.80 8.39 -7.01
C ALA A 38 9.23 7.74 -7.05
N ALA A 39 9.60 7.36 -8.29
CA ALA A 39 10.86 6.78 -8.80
C ALA A 39 11.30 5.40 -8.28
N ASN A 40 11.24 5.12 -6.98
CA ASN A 40 11.92 3.95 -6.39
C ASN A 40 10.98 2.94 -5.70
N GLY A 41 9.67 3.21 -5.68
CA GLY A 41 8.68 2.36 -5.00
C GLY A 41 8.76 2.43 -3.48
N GLU A 42 9.05 3.62 -2.91
CA GLU A 42 9.16 3.82 -1.46
C GLU A 42 7.84 3.47 -0.75
N LEU A 43 7.96 2.87 0.45
CA LEU A 43 6.85 2.54 1.33
C LEU A 43 6.13 3.84 1.75
N GLY A 44 4.80 3.81 1.83
CA GLY A 44 4.05 4.96 2.32
C GLY A 44 4.32 5.24 3.80
N ASP A 45 4.00 6.45 4.24
CA ASP A 45 4.23 6.89 5.62
C ASP A 45 3.43 6.02 6.61
N VAL A 46 3.92 5.91 7.85
CA VAL A 46 3.14 5.30 8.94
C VAL A 46 1.90 6.16 9.20
N GLY A 47 0.76 5.54 9.49
CA GLY A 47 -0.47 6.27 9.81
C GLY A 47 -0.37 7.05 11.11
N ASP A 48 -1.22 8.06 11.27
CA ASP A 48 -1.22 8.91 12.45
C ASP A 48 -1.56 8.09 13.71
N VAL A 49 -1.19 8.61 14.89
CA VAL A 49 -1.55 7.98 16.17
C VAL A 49 -3.06 8.07 16.38
N GLY A 50 -3.66 7.02 16.96
CA GLY A 50 -5.07 6.98 17.28
C GLY A 50 -5.50 8.06 18.27
N GLU A 51 -6.81 8.28 18.36
CA GLU A 51 -7.37 9.24 19.31
C GLU A 51 -7.27 8.73 20.75
N GLN A 52 -7.49 9.60 21.74
CA GLN A 52 -7.57 9.20 23.14
C GLN A 52 -8.83 8.35 23.39
N GLY A 53 -8.72 7.35 24.26
CA GLY A 53 -9.85 6.50 24.65
C GLY A 53 -10.95 7.26 25.41
N GLU A 54 -12.12 6.65 25.49
CA GLU A 54 -13.27 7.24 26.19
C GLU A 54 -13.01 7.37 27.70
N ILE A 55 -13.73 8.26 28.37
CA ILE A 55 -13.68 8.38 29.84
C ILE A 55 -14.23 7.09 30.45
N GLY A 56 -13.60 6.61 31.53
CA GLY A 56 -14.05 5.43 32.25
C GLY A 56 -15.43 5.59 32.86
N ASP A 57 -16.13 4.46 33.04
CA ASP A 57 -17.45 4.46 33.66
C ASP A 57 -17.39 5.05 35.07
N THR A 58 -18.53 5.56 35.55
CA THR A 58 -18.63 6.03 36.93
C THR A 58 -18.51 4.87 37.92
N GLY A 59 -17.76 5.08 39.00
CA GLY A 59 -17.65 4.14 40.10
C GLY A 59 -18.98 3.68 40.67
N GLU A 60 -18.97 2.49 41.28
CA GLU A 60 -20.15 1.97 42.00
C GLU A 60 -20.46 2.84 43.22
N VAL A 61 -21.65 2.67 43.77
CA VAL A 61 -22.07 3.36 44.99
C VAL A 61 -21.33 2.76 46.19
N GLY A 62 -20.92 3.62 47.14
CA GLY A 62 -20.23 3.18 48.34
C GLY A 62 -21.11 2.28 49.23
N PRO A 63 -20.50 1.44 50.07
CA PRO A 63 -21.26 0.63 51.01
C PRO A 63 -22.07 1.51 51.97
N PRO A 64 -23.18 0.99 52.54
CA PRO A 64 -23.94 1.72 53.55
C PRO A 64 -23.07 2.14 54.74
N GLY A 65 -23.46 3.26 55.33
CA GLY A 65 -22.87 3.78 56.55
C GLY A 65 -22.92 2.83 57.73
N LEU A 66 -22.03 3.04 58.70
CA LEU A 66 -22.00 2.23 59.91
C LEU A 66 -23.25 2.48 60.75
N GLU A 67 -23.75 1.43 61.39
CA GLU A 67 -24.90 1.50 62.28
C GLU A 67 -24.61 2.39 63.49
N GLY A 68 -25.59 3.19 63.88
CA GLY A 68 -25.45 4.12 65.00
C GLY A 68 -25.24 3.41 66.34
N PRO A 69 -24.59 4.07 67.31
CA PRO A 69 -24.44 3.50 68.64
C PRO A 69 -25.83 3.22 69.27
N PRO A 70 -25.95 2.15 70.08
CA PRO A 70 -27.19 1.91 70.83
C PRO A 70 -27.54 3.11 71.70
N GLY A 71 -28.84 3.38 71.84
CA GLY A 71 -29.34 4.43 72.72
C GLY A 71 -28.91 4.25 74.17
N ASP A 72 -28.79 5.37 74.88
CA ASP A 72 -28.41 5.37 76.30
C ASP A 72 -29.42 4.58 77.15
N VAL A 73 -28.94 3.93 78.20
CA VAL A 73 -29.81 3.21 79.14
C VAL A 73 -30.62 4.21 79.96
N GLY A 74 -31.94 4.02 80.03
CA GLY A 74 -32.84 4.90 80.76
C GLY A 74 -32.43 5.16 82.21
N GLU A 75 -32.60 6.40 82.69
CA GLU A 75 -32.23 6.77 84.04
C GLU A 75 -33.01 5.96 85.08
N LYS A 76 -32.31 5.56 86.15
CA LYS A 76 -32.94 4.81 87.23
C LYS A 76 -33.87 5.72 88.03
N GLY A 77 -35.14 5.35 88.16
CA GLY A 77 -36.14 6.12 88.91
C GLY A 77 -35.69 6.53 90.32
N GLN A 78 -36.10 7.73 90.75
CA GLN A 78 -35.70 8.34 92.02
C GLN A 78 -36.13 7.51 93.24
N ALA A 79 -35.34 7.56 94.32
CA ALA A 79 -35.68 6.90 95.58
C ALA A 79 -36.78 7.67 96.33
N GLY A 80 -37.87 6.98 96.71
CA GLY A 80 -38.94 7.57 97.51
C GLY A 80 -38.49 7.95 98.93
N VAL A 81 -39.17 8.93 99.53
CA VAL A 81 -38.84 9.50 100.87
C VAL A 81 -39.28 8.59 102.04
N GLU A 82 -39.94 7.46 101.77
CA GLU A 82 -40.17 6.36 102.73
C GLU A 82 -39.72 5.02 102.09
N GLU A 83 -39.12 4.12 102.88
CA GLU A 83 -38.53 2.84 102.43
C GLU A 83 -39.55 1.93 101.72
N GLY A 84 -39.70 2.11 100.40
CA GLY A 84 -40.33 1.17 99.48
C GLY A 84 -39.30 0.42 98.62
N PRO A 85 -39.67 -0.69 97.96
CA PRO A 85 -38.77 -1.47 97.13
C PRO A 85 -38.23 -0.66 95.93
N ARG A 86 -36.93 -0.82 95.64
CA ARG A 86 -36.24 -0.15 94.52
C ARG A 86 -36.93 -0.52 93.20
N GLY A 87 -37.24 0.48 92.36
CA GLY A 87 -37.83 0.25 91.04
C GLY A 87 -36.90 -0.57 90.11
N PRO A 88 -37.48 -1.25 89.09
CA PRO A 88 -36.70 -1.97 88.08
C PRO A 88 -35.71 -1.02 87.37
N PRO A 89 -34.58 -1.53 86.83
CA PRO A 89 -33.75 -0.76 85.90
C PRO A 89 -34.58 -0.27 84.70
N GLY A 90 -34.22 0.90 84.14
CA GLY A 90 -34.79 1.34 82.87
C GLY A 90 -34.42 0.39 81.73
N ASP A 91 -35.23 0.39 80.68
CA ASP A 91 -34.98 -0.42 79.49
C ASP A 91 -33.77 0.11 78.71
N GLN A 92 -33.08 -0.78 77.99
CA GLN A 92 -31.99 -0.39 77.09
C GLN A 92 -32.57 0.37 75.90
N GLY A 93 -31.93 1.47 75.51
CA GLY A 93 -32.31 2.21 74.29
C GLY A 93 -32.24 1.34 73.04
N GLU A 94 -33.04 1.69 72.02
CA GLU A 94 -33.05 0.98 70.76
C GLU A 94 -31.73 1.15 70.00
N MET A 95 -31.41 0.17 69.15
CA MET A 95 -30.23 0.22 68.27
C MET A 95 -30.39 1.37 67.26
N GLY A 96 -29.32 2.13 67.01
CA GLY A 96 -29.36 3.21 66.04
C GLY A 96 -29.61 2.69 64.62
N ASP A 97 -30.21 3.51 63.77
CA ASP A 97 -30.48 3.14 62.38
C ASP A 97 -29.17 2.93 61.59
N VAL A 98 -29.23 2.07 60.56
CA VAL A 98 -28.16 1.94 59.56
C VAL A 98 -27.92 3.29 58.88
N GLY A 99 -26.66 3.67 58.73
CA GLY A 99 -26.27 4.92 58.06
C GLY A 99 -26.71 4.96 56.59
N GLU A 100 -26.74 6.17 56.02
CA GLU A 100 -27.15 6.38 54.62
C GLU A 100 -26.17 5.69 53.64
N GLU A 101 -26.65 5.36 52.45
CA GLU A 101 -25.84 4.77 51.38
C GLU A 101 -24.69 5.73 51.02
N GLY A 102 -23.48 5.21 50.85
CA GLY A 102 -22.32 6.04 50.53
C GLY A 102 -22.44 6.72 49.18
N GLU A 103 -21.68 7.80 48.94
CA GLU A 103 -21.75 8.49 47.66
C GLU A 103 -21.22 7.64 46.49
N LYS A 104 -21.68 7.96 45.27
CA LYS A 104 -21.21 7.31 44.05
C LYS A 104 -19.72 7.63 43.81
N GLY A 105 -18.92 6.62 43.47
CA GLY A 105 -17.51 6.80 43.14
C GLY A 105 -17.29 7.66 41.88
N GLU A 106 -16.11 8.26 41.77
CA GLU A 106 -15.75 9.10 40.62
C GLU A 106 -15.64 8.30 39.30
N PRO A 107 -15.81 8.94 38.12
CA PRO A 107 -15.48 8.35 36.83
C PRO A 107 -14.05 7.83 36.76
N GLY A 108 -13.88 6.68 36.10
CA GLY A 108 -12.57 6.13 35.81
C GLY A 108 -11.74 7.01 34.87
N PRO A 109 -10.41 6.87 34.87
CA PRO A 109 -9.54 7.62 33.98
C PRO A 109 -9.86 7.32 32.50
N PRO A 110 -9.55 8.24 31.57
CA PRO A 110 -9.68 7.98 30.15
C PRO A 110 -8.90 6.75 29.70
N GLY A 111 -9.43 6.06 28.70
CA GLY A 111 -8.75 4.97 28.03
C GLY A 111 -7.46 5.42 27.34
N ASP A 112 -6.55 4.46 27.14
CA ASP A 112 -5.28 4.72 26.49
C ASP A 112 -5.45 5.21 25.04
N GLN A 113 -4.41 5.87 24.52
CA GLN A 113 -4.37 6.29 23.14
C GLN A 113 -4.41 5.10 22.18
N GLY A 114 -5.21 5.20 21.12
CA GLY A 114 -5.30 4.17 20.09
C GLY A 114 -3.97 3.96 19.34
N PRO A 115 -3.73 2.75 18.80
CA PRO A 115 -2.49 2.46 18.07
C PRO A 115 -2.38 3.30 16.79
N PRO A 116 -1.15 3.51 16.26
CA PRO A 116 -0.97 4.13 14.96
C PRO A 116 -1.71 3.43 13.83
N GLY A 117 -2.16 4.20 12.85
CA GLY A 117 -2.74 3.69 11.62
C GLY A 117 -1.75 2.85 10.80
N PRO A 118 -2.24 1.95 9.93
CA PRO A 118 -1.36 1.16 9.08
C PRO A 118 -0.59 2.07 8.12
N ALA A 119 0.58 1.61 7.68
CA ALA A 119 1.38 2.32 6.68
C ALA A 119 0.61 2.51 5.36
N GLY A 120 0.91 3.61 4.67
CA GLY A 120 0.49 3.85 3.30
C GLY A 120 0.99 2.74 2.36
N LEU A 121 0.26 2.52 1.26
CA LEU A 121 0.76 1.60 0.23
C LEU A 121 2.00 2.19 -0.45
N PRO A 122 2.87 1.33 -1.02
CA PRO A 122 3.95 1.80 -1.90
C PRO A 122 3.39 2.67 -3.04
N GLY A 123 4.13 3.72 -3.39
CA GLY A 123 3.76 4.56 -4.54
C GLY A 123 3.83 3.79 -5.87
N PRO A 124 3.05 4.17 -6.90
CA PRO A 124 3.20 3.59 -8.23
C PRO A 124 4.61 3.87 -8.76
N THR A 125 5.32 2.81 -9.16
CA THR A 125 6.62 2.91 -9.82
C THR A 125 6.45 3.59 -11.17
N ASN A 126 7.04 4.79 -11.31
CA ASN A 126 7.12 5.46 -12.61
C ASN A 126 8.24 4.79 -13.41
N TYR A 127 7.96 3.63 -14.01
CA TYR A 127 8.88 2.99 -14.94
C TYR A 127 9.18 3.99 -16.06
N SER A 128 10.45 4.33 -16.26
CA SER A 128 10.87 4.90 -17.53
C SER A 128 10.49 3.88 -18.61
N ASN A 129 9.63 4.25 -19.55
CA ASN A 129 9.14 3.36 -20.60
C ASN A 129 10.32 2.93 -21.49
N VAL A 130 10.93 1.78 -21.20
CA VAL A 130 12.01 1.24 -22.04
C VAL A 130 11.38 0.68 -23.29
N LEU A 131 11.78 1.18 -24.45
CA LEU A 131 11.31 0.69 -25.73
C LEU A 131 12.36 -0.23 -26.36
N PHE A 132 11.90 -1.36 -26.87
CA PHE A 132 12.73 -2.25 -27.68
C PHE A 132 11.96 -2.75 -28.90
N ALA A 133 12.69 -3.11 -29.95
CA ALA A 133 12.13 -3.73 -31.14
C ALA A 133 12.37 -5.25 -31.12
N ARG A 134 11.40 -5.99 -31.67
CA ARG A 134 11.53 -7.43 -31.96
C ARG A 134 11.26 -7.65 -33.44
N HIS A 135 12.16 -8.36 -34.11
CA HIS A 135 12.07 -8.68 -35.54
C HIS A 135 11.78 -10.16 -35.73
N PHE A 136 10.83 -10.49 -36.61
CA PHE A 136 10.32 -11.86 -36.76
C PHE A 136 10.96 -12.64 -37.91
N GLN A 137 11.68 -11.96 -38.82
CA GLN A 137 12.21 -12.55 -40.06
C GLN A 137 11.12 -13.30 -40.86
N SER A 138 9.87 -12.84 -40.73
CA SER A 138 8.66 -13.40 -41.33
C SER A 138 7.72 -12.26 -41.71
N ASP A 139 6.90 -12.51 -42.72
CA ASP A 139 5.75 -11.69 -43.14
C ASP A 139 4.42 -12.19 -42.57
N GLU A 140 4.43 -13.37 -41.96
CA GLU A 140 3.27 -14.01 -41.34
C GLU A 140 3.37 -13.96 -39.80
N GLY A 141 2.23 -13.66 -39.16
CA GLY A 141 2.08 -13.50 -37.72
C GLY A 141 1.80 -14.79 -36.94
N PRO A 142 1.56 -14.70 -35.62
CA PRO A 142 1.22 -13.49 -34.86
C PRO A 142 2.43 -12.61 -34.50
N PHE A 143 2.28 -11.30 -34.67
CA PHE A 143 3.30 -10.30 -34.30
C PHE A 143 3.02 -9.77 -32.90
N GLU A 144 3.50 -10.50 -31.91
CA GLU A 144 3.23 -10.23 -30.50
C GLU A 144 4.48 -9.86 -29.71
N CYS A 145 4.29 -8.95 -28.76
CA CYS A 145 5.29 -8.63 -27.77
C CYS A 145 5.44 -9.76 -26.74
N PRO A 146 6.66 -10.00 -26.21
CA PRO A 146 6.88 -10.98 -25.15
C PRO A 146 6.01 -10.74 -23.91
N ALA A 147 5.75 -11.80 -23.15
CA ALA A 147 5.00 -11.71 -21.91
C ALA A 147 5.60 -10.68 -20.94
N GLY A 148 4.76 -9.90 -20.25
CA GLY A 148 5.20 -8.84 -19.35
C GLY A 148 5.60 -7.54 -20.04
N THR A 149 5.41 -7.43 -21.36
CA THR A 149 5.64 -6.21 -22.13
C THR A 149 4.38 -5.79 -22.88
N ARG A 150 4.28 -4.51 -23.27
CA ARG A 150 3.10 -3.94 -23.94
C ARG A 150 3.41 -3.61 -25.40
N LEU A 151 2.58 -4.09 -26.32
CA LEU A 151 2.66 -3.71 -27.73
C LEU A 151 2.31 -2.23 -27.93
N LEU A 152 3.18 -1.51 -28.65
CA LEU A 152 2.92 -0.14 -29.07
C LEU A 152 2.47 -0.08 -30.54
N TYR A 153 3.22 -0.72 -31.42
CA TYR A 153 2.90 -0.80 -32.86
C TYR A 153 3.73 -1.88 -33.55
N ASP A 154 3.27 -2.30 -34.73
CA ASP A 154 3.99 -3.15 -35.66
C ASP A 154 4.50 -2.37 -36.89
N GLY A 155 5.41 -2.97 -37.63
CA GLY A 155 6.02 -2.36 -38.81
C GLY A 155 6.89 -3.32 -39.61
N TYR A 156 7.84 -2.74 -40.34
CA TYR A 156 8.82 -3.41 -41.19
C TYR A 156 10.23 -3.21 -40.63
N SER A 157 11.01 -4.28 -40.67
CA SER A 157 12.35 -4.36 -40.10
C SER A 157 13.37 -3.62 -40.96
N TYR A 158 13.65 -2.37 -40.61
CA TYR A 158 14.62 -1.50 -41.26
C TYR A 158 16.01 -1.67 -40.64
N LEU A 159 17.01 -1.93 -41.49
CA LEU A 159 18.37 -2.21 -41.03
C LEU A 159 19.28 -1.01 -41.23
N MET A 160 19.30 -0.47 -42.45
CA MET A 160 20.19 0.63 -42.80
C MET A 160 19.74 1.32 -44.08
N GLY A 161 20.17 2.55 -44.29
CA GLY A 161 19.97 3.25 -45.56
C GLY A 161 20.72 4.56 -45.62
N GLY A 162 20.85 5.09 -46.83
CA GLY A 162 21.52 6.36 -47.07
C GLY A 162 21.92 6.53 -48.53
N GLY A 163 22.83 7.48 -48.75
CA GLY A 163 23.43 7.74 -50.05
C GLY A 163 24.53 6.73 -50.38
N VAL A 164 25.11 6.87 -51.58
CA VAL A 164 26.19 6.00 -52.07
C VAL A 164 27.42 6.03 -51.17
N ASP A 165 27.79 7.22 -50.69
CA ASP A 165 29.03 7.42 -49.94
C ASP A 165 28.86 7.18 -48.44
N TYR A 166 27.61 7.13 -47.96
CA TYR A 166 27.33 7.07 -46.53
C TYR A 166 26.00 6.39 -46.22
N LEU A 167 26.10 5.29 -45.48
CA LEU A 167 24.97 4.51 -45.01
C LEU A 167 24.85 4.63 -43.49
N HIS A 168 23.62 4.87 -43.03
CA HIS A 168 23.28 4.87 -41.63
C HIS A 168 22.66 3.54 -41.24
N SER A 169 23.24 2.88 -40.23
CA SER A 169 22.66 1.67 -39.64
C SER A 169 21.81 2.00 -38.43
N MET A 170 20.76 1.22 -38.24
CA MET A 170 19.91 1.27 -37.06
C MET A 170 20.23 0.06 -36.17
N ASP A 171 20.19 0.27 -34.86
CA ASP A 171 20.27 -0.83 -33.91
C ASP A 171 18.93 -1.59 -33.89
N LEU A 172 18.97 -2.88 -34.25
CA LEU A 172 17.83 -3.80 -34.28
C LEU A 172 17.19 -4.03 -32.89
N GLY A 173 17.88 -3.68 -31.80
CA GLY A 173 17.30 -3.70 -30.46
C GLY A 173 16.37 -2.50 -30.19
N THR A 174 16.43 -1.44 -31.01
CA THR A 174 15.76 -0.17 -30.75
C THR A 174 14.53 0.03 -31.64
N ALA A 175 13.58 0.83 -31.17
CA ALA A 175 12.37 1.19 -31.93
C ALA A 175 12.66 1.83 -33.30
N SER A 176 13.85 2.41 -33.48
CA SER A 176 14.26 3.09 -34.72
C SER A 176 14.43 2.15 -35.92
N SER A 177 14.64 0.86 -35.66
CA SER A 177 14.74 -0.20 -36.67
C SER A 177 13.37 -0.75 -37.09
N CYS A 178 12.27 -0.31 -36.50
CA CYS A 178 10.92 -0.79 -36.83
C CYS A 178 10.06 0.32 -37.45
N MET A 179 10.05 0.39 -38.78
CA MET A 179 9.32 1.45 -39.49
C MET A 179 7.87 1.03 -39.76
N ARG A 180 6.90 1.87 -39.36
CA ARG A 180 5.46 1.61 -39.55
C ARG A 180 5.04 1.43 -41.01
N ARG A 181 5.81 1.96 -41.96
CA ARG A 181 5.53 1.87 -43.39
C ARG A 181 6.80 1.49 -44.12
N PHE A 182 6.66 0.54 -45.04
CA PHE A 182 7.71 0.20 -45.98
C PHE A 182 7.78 1.25 -47.09
N ASN A 183 9.00 1.58 -47.49
CA ASN A 183 9.30 2.34 -48.71
C ASN A 183 10.69 1.89 -49.20
N THR A 184 10.89 1.72 -50.51
CA THR A 184 12.20 1.38 -51.06
C THR A 184 13.26 2.46 -50.80
N HIS A 185 12.82 3.69 -50.52
CA HIS A 185 13.63 4.87 -50.23
C HIS A 185 12.93 5.74 -49.16
N PRO A 186 13.07 5.39 -47.87
CA PRO A 186 12.35 6.06 -46.79
C PRO A 186 12.97 7.40 -46.34
N MET A 187 14.02 7.87 -47.03
CA MET A 187 14.81 9.04 -46.64
C MET A 187 14.80 10.14 -47.70
N THR A 188 15.00 11.37 -47.24
CA THR A 188 15.11 12.58 -48.07
C THR A 188 16.42 13.28 -47.69
N VAL A 189 17.21 13.66 -48.69
CA VAL A 189 18.45 14.41 -48.47
C VAL A 189 18.24 15.87 -48.88
N CYS A 190 18.60 16.80 -48.00
CA CYS A 190 18.51 18.24 -48.27
C CYS A 190 19.91 18.85 -48.33
N GLU A 191 20.19 19.59 -49.40
CA GLU A 191 21.42 20.37 -49.54
C GLU A 191 21.28 21.72 -48.81
N SER A 192 22.38 22.41 -48.52
CA SER A 192 22.42 23.62 -47.67
C SER A 192 21.68 24.85 -48.23
N GLY A 193 20.88 24.69 -49.28
CA GLY A 193 20.17 25.73 -50.02
C GLY A 193 18.66 25.50 -50.13
N SER A 194 18.03 24.85 -49.14
CA SER A 194 16.57 24.59 -49.08
C SER A 194 16.01 23.71 -50.20
N VAL A 195 16.87 23.09 -51.01
CA VAL A 195 16.46 22.08 -52.01
C VAL A 195 16.63 20.70 -51.39
N CYS A 196 15.55 19.92 -51.39
CA CYS A 196 15.53 18.54 -50.95
C CYS A 196 15.27 17.62 -52.13
N HIS A 197 16.04 16.54 -52.21
CA HIS A 197 15.93 15.53 -53.24
C HIS A 197 15.39 14.23 -52.65
N ILE A 198 14.48 13.61 -53.40
CA ILE A 198 13.92 12.28 -53.11
C ILE A 198 14.24 11.43 -54.33
N ASN A 199 14.88 10.27 -54.14
CA ASN A 199 15.14 9.28 -55.20
C ASN A 199 16.04 9.75 -56.36
N MET A 200 16.97 10.70 -56.13
CA MET A 200 17.77 11.30 -57.22
C MET A 200 19.25 10.90 -57.23
N ARG A 201 19.79 10.31 -56.14
CA ARG A 201 21.24 10.05 -55.99
C ARG A 201 21.59 8.60 -55.59
N HIS A 202 21.12 7.61 -56.36
CA HIS A 202 21.50 6.19 -56.17
C HIS A 202 21.42 5.70 -54.72
N GLU A 203 20.48 6.24 -53.96
CA GLU A 203 20.25 5.92 -52.56
C GLU A 203 19.84 4.46 -52.43
N ARG A 204 20.16 3.84 -51.29
CA ARG A 204 19.82 2.45 -51.02
C ARG A 204 19.25 2.32 -49.62
N SER A 205 18.21 1.50 -49.50
CA SER A 205 17.69 1.06 -48.20
C SER A 205 17.80 -0.46 -48.10
N TYR A 206 18.06 -0.93 -46.89
CA TYR A 206 18.22 -2.34 -46.58
C TYR A 206 17.28 -2.69 -45.42
N TRP A 207 16.62 -3.82 -45.59
CA TRP A 207 15.58 -4.31 -44.70
C TRP A 207 15.92 -5.76 -44.36
N LEU A 208 15.58 -6.21 -43.14
CA LEU A 208 15.70 -7.64 -42.84
C LEU A 208 14.74 -8.42 -43.75
N ALA A 209 15.27 -9.46 -44.40
CA ALA A 209 14.49 -10.32 -45.28
C ALA A 209 13.70 -11.37 -44.49
N THR A 210 12.66 -11.90 -45.12
CA THR A 210 12.01 -13.13 -44.66
C THR A 210 12.79 -14.37 -45.10
N LEU A 211 12.30 -15.54 -44.70
CA LEU A 211 12.87 -16.84 -45.11
C LEU A 211 12.44 -17.28 -46.53
N LYS A 212 11.75 -16.41 -47.30
CA LYS A 212 11.38 -16.73 -48.69
C LYS A 212 12.64 -16.93 -49.54
N PRO A 213 12.65 -17.87 -50.50
CA PRO A 213 13.80 -18.12 -51.36
C PRO A 213 14.30 -16.86 -52.08
N ARG A 214 15.61 -16.70 -52.14
CA ARG A 214 16.27 -15.59 -52.84
C ARG A 214 15.88 -15.59 -54.33
N SER A 215 15.61 -14.41 -54.87
CA SER A 215 15.46 -14.22 -56.32
C SER A 215 16.82 -14.13 -57.01
N GLU A 216 16.93 -14.70 -58.21
CA GLU A 216 18.12 -14.58 -59.05
C GLU A 216 18.21 -13.20 -59.72
N GLU A 217 17.07 -12.57 -59.98
CA GLU A 217 16.95 -11.25 -60.59
C GLU A 217 16.36 -10.22 -59.61
N PRO A 218 16.63 -8.91 -59.80
CA PRO A 218 15.96 -7.85 -59.05
C PRO A 218 14.44 -7.95 -59.20
N LEU A 219 13.73 -7.92 -58.08
CA LEU A 219 12.28 -8.04 -58.08
C LEU A 219 11.62 -6.67 -58.28
N PRO A 220 10.50 -6.61 -59.04
CA PRO A 220 9.67 -5.42 -59.09
C PRO A 220 8.98 -5.19 -57.73
N ILE A 221 8.52 -3.96 -57.48
CA ILE A 221 7.97 -3.56 -56.17
C ILE A 221 6.69 -4.31 -55.80
N GLU A 222 5.94 -4.74 -56.81
CA GLU A 222 4.72 -5.52 -56.67
C GLU A 222 5.00 -6.95 -56.15
N GLU A 223 6.22 -7.46 -56.36
CA GLU A 223 6.67 -8.81 -55.95
C GLU A 223 7.53 -8.80 -54.68
N LEU A 224 7.73 -7.63 -54.08
CA LEU A 224 8.37 -7.48 -52.78
C LEU A 224 7.49 -7.98 -51.62
N ASP A 225 6.22 -8.29 -51.89
CA ASP A 225 5.28 -8.69 -50.87
C ASP A 225 5.74 -9.93 -50.10
N GLY A 226 5.75 -9.77 -48.78
CA GLY A 226 6.17 -10.78 -47.86
C GLY A 226 7.66 -11.21 -47.93
N ARG A 227 8.50 -10.44 -48.62
CA ARG A 227 9.97 -10.63 -48.60
C ARG A 227 10.65 -9.76 -47.55
N ILE A 228 9.93 -8.77 -47.02
CA ILE A 228 10.41 -7.88 -45.96
C ILE A 228 9.89 -8.35 -44.61
N SER A 229 10.81 -8.58 -43.67
CA SER A 229 10.49 -8.98 -42.30
C SER A 229 9.62 -7.93 -41.62
N ARG A 230 8.68 -8.43 -40.82
CA ARG A 230 7.90 -7.62 -39.89
C ARG A 230 8.57 -7.52 -38.52
N CYS A 231 8.20 -6.48 -37.79
CA CYS A 231 8.67 -6.18 -36.45
C CYS A 231 7.57 -5.61 -35.58
N VAL A 232 7.79 -5.62 -34.26
CA VAL A 232 6.99 -4.91 -33.27
C VAL A 232 7.86 -4.07 -32.38
N VAL A 233 7.31 -2.97 -31.88
CA VAL A 233 7.90 -2.17 -30.81
C VAL A 233 7.09 -2.37 -29.55
N CYS A 234 7.80 -2.74 -28.49
CA CYS A 234 7.23 -3.08 -27.19
C CYS A 234 7.77 -2.13 -26.12
N GLU A 235 6.93 -1.84 -25.15
CA GLU A 235 7.28 -1.15 -23.92
C GLU A 235 7.53 -2.19 -22.81
N ALA A 236 8.72 -2.12 -22.20
CA ALA A 236 9.14 -2.96 -21.10
C ALA A 236 9.20 -2.16 -19.79
N PRO A 237 8.93 -2.82 -18.64
CA PRO A 237 9.06 -2.20 -17.33
C PRO A 237 10.51 -1.96 -16.90
N THR A 238 11.49 -2.58 -17.58
CA THR A 238 12.92 -2.45 -17.26
C THR A 238 13.77 -2.62 -18.53
N HIS A 239 15.07 -2.34 -18.41
CA HIS A 239 16.03 -2.46 -19.50
C HIS A 239 16.11 -3.90 -20.02
N VAL A 240 16.17 -4.04 -21.34
CA VAL A 240 16.31 -5.31 -22.04
C VAL A 240 17.76 -5.46 -22.48
N PHE A 241 18.34 -6.64 -22.27
CA PHE A 241 19.73 -6.94 -22.59
C PHE A 241 19.84 -8.26 -23.36
N ALA A 242 20.87 -8.37 -24.20
CA ALA A 242 21.25 -9.60 -24.86
C ALA A 242 22.54 -10.17 -24.24
N PHE A 243 22.54 -11.46 -23.93
CA PHE A 243 23.71 -12.18 -23.42
C PHE A 243 24.21 -13.18 -24.46
N HIS A 244 25.53 -13.27 -24.62
CA HIS A 244 26.18 -14.10 -25.63
C HIS A 244 27.00 -15.20 -24.95
N SER A 245 26.72 -16.47 -25.24
CA SER A 245 27.40 -17.61 -24.59
C SER A 245 28.80 -17.88 -25.14
N GLN A 246 29.07 -17.47 -26.38
CA GLN A 246 30.29 -17.81 -27.14
C GLN A 246 30.57 -19.32 -27.27
N VAL A 247 29.56 -20.16 -27.01
CA VAL A 247 29.61 -21.62 -27.10
C VAL A 247 28.33 -22.15 -27.75
N ARG A 248 28.28 -23.44 -28.11
CA ARG A 248 27.11 -24.04 -28.78
C ARG A 248 25.91 -24.26 -27.85
N SER A 249 26.10 -24.21 -26.54
CA SER A 249 25.04 -24.35 -25.53
C SER A 249 24.57 -22.99 -25.03
N LEU A 250 23.27 -22.84 -24.82
CA LEU A 250 22.68 -21.71 -24.11
C LEU A 250 22.59 -22.02 -22.62
N THR A 251 23.09 -21.12 -21.79
CA THR A 251 22.84 -21.13 -20.35
C THR A 251 21.56 -20.33 -20.08
N PRO A 252 20.62 -20.83 -19.28
CA PRO A 252 19.42 -20.07 -18.92
C PRO A 252 19.74 -18.73 -18.27
N CYS A 253 18.84 -17.76 -18.41
CA CYS A 253 18.92 -16.51 -17.66
C CYS A 253 18.95 -16.77 -16.14
N PRO A 254 19.62 -15.92 -15.33
CA PRO A 254 19.56 -16.02 -13.88
C PRO A 254 18.12 -15.92 -13.36
N SER A 255 17.81 -16.50 -12.21
CA SER A 255 16.44 -16.54 -11.65
C SER A 255 15.81 -15.18 -11.35
N THR A 256 16.63 -14.11 -11.32
CA THR A 256 16.18 -12.73 -11.14
C THR A 256 15.79 -12.04 -12.45
N TRP A 257 15.98 -12.70 -13.60
CA TRP A 257 15.71 -12.18 -14.93
C TRP A 257 14.57 -12.95 -15.60
N THR A 258 13.78 -12.24 -16.41
CA THR A 258 12.75 -12.87 -17.27
C THR A 258 13.32 -13.07 -18.66
N GLU A 259 13.32 -14.30 -19.15
CA GLU A 259 13.73 -14.61 -20.52
C GLU A 259 12.65 -14.16 -21.51
N LEU A 260 13.04 -13.39 -22.54
CA LEU A 260 12.12 -12.92 -23.58
C LEU A 260 12.13 -13.81 -24.84
N TRP A 261 13.33 -14.12 -25.34
CA TRP A 261 13.56 -15.08 -26.44
C TRP A 261 15.03 -15.50 -26.50
N THR A 262 15.32 -16.53 -27.27
CA THR A 262 16.68 -17.00 -27.59
C THR A 262 16.95 -16.89 -29.08
N GLY A 263 18.23 -16.88 -29.47
CA GLY A 263 18.61 -16.71 -30.86
C GLY A 263 20.12 -16.89 -31.09
N VAL A 264 20.58 -16.42 -32.25
CA VAL A 264 22.00 -16.45 -32.64
C VAL A 264 22.64 -15.07 -32.48
N SER A 265 23.94 -15.06 -32.20
CA SER A 265 24.71 -13.83 -32.03
C SER A 265 25.04 -13.21 -33.39
N LEU A 266 24.26 -12.20 -33.80
CA LEU A 266 24.55 -11.36 -34.97
C LEU A 266 25.44 -10.20 -34.54
N LEU A 267 26.66 -10.11 -35.07
CA LEU A 267 27.63 -9.07 -34.68
C LEU A 267 27.64 -7.88 -35.66
N LEU A 268 27.75 -8.15 -36.95
CA LEU A 268 27.87 -7.13 -37.98
C LEU A 268 27.36 -7.65 -39.32
N HIS A 269 27.04 -6.70 -40.20
CA HIS A 269 26.75 -6.96 -41.60
C HIS A 269 27.52 -5.97 -42.47
N THR A 270 27.80 -6.36 -43.70
CA THR A 270 28.33 -5.48 -44.74
C THR A 270 27.49 -5.68 -45.99
N SER A 271 27.31 -4.62 -46.77
CA SER A 271 26.72 -4.69 -48.10
C SER A 271 27.66 -4.02 -49.10
N GLY A 272 27.76 -4.61 -50.30
CA GLY A 272 28.58 -4.13 -51.42
C GLY A 272 27.90 -3.08 -52.28
#